data_AF-A0A429FTA2-F1
#
_entry.id   AF-A0A429FTA2-F1
#
_cell.length_a   1.000
_cell.length_b   1.000
_cell.length_c   1.000
_cell.angle_alpha   90.00
_cell.angle_beta   90.00
_cell.angle_gamma   90.00
#
_symmetry.space_group_name_H-M   'P 1'
#
loop_
_entity.id
_entity.type
_entity.pdbx_description
1 polymer ?
#
loop_
_entity_poly.entity_id
_entity_poly.type
_entity_poly.pdbx_seq_one_letter_code
_entity_poly.pdbx_strand_id
1 'polypeptide(L)' 'PYLLRTAIPLTRPVLYVTQDGRPLHRARLPLTTAVPHRPLTLTARWTHRVDPGGGPVRVTVA' A
#
# COMPACT_ATOMS: atom_id res chain seq x y z
N PRO A 1 9.64 5.65 -4.93
CA PRO A 1 9.03 4.67 -4.00
C PRO A 1 8.35 5.43 -2.86
N TYR A 2 7.33 4.87 -2.21
CA TYR A 2 6.65 5.48 -1.07
C TYR A 2 7.04 4.78 0.23
N LEU A 3 7.24 5.56 1.29
CA LEU A 3 7.48 5.04 2.64
C LEU A 3 6.18 5.07 3.44
N LEU A 4 5.82 3.92 4.00
CA LEU A 4 4.68 3.75 4.88
C LEU A 4 5.17 3.40 6.28
N ARG A 5 4.37 3.75 7.28
CA ARG A 5 4.56 3.33 8.68
C ARG A 5 3.23 2.91 9.23
N THR A 6 3.23 1.89 10.07
CA THR A 6 2.03 1.42 10.75
C THR A 6 2.06 1.89 12.20
N ALA A 7 0.88 2.18 12.75
CA ALA A 7 0.74 2.48 14.18
C ALA A 7 0.62 1.20 15.02
N ILE A 8 0.20 0.09 14.40
CA ILE A 8 0.01 -1.21 15.03
C ILE A 8 0.82 -2.28 14.30
N PRO A 9 1.17 -3.40 14.97
CA PRO A 9 1.82 -4.52 14.31
C PRO A 9 0.87 -5.17 13.31
N LEU A 10 1.39 -5.55 12.13
CA LEU A 10 0.62 -6.27 11.11
C LEU A 10 1.31 -7.59 10.76
N THR A 11 0.57 -8.69 10.85
CA THR A 11 1.09 -10.04 10.57
C THR A 11 0.85 -10.40 9.10
N ARG A 12 1.93 -10.73 8.36
CA ARG A 12 1.91 -11.07 6.93
C ARG A 12 1.08 -10.11 6.06
N PRO A 13 1.29 -8.79 6.18
CA PRO A 13 0.40 -7.79 5.59
C PRO A 13 0.38 -7.85 4.07
N VAL A 14 -0.82 -7.71 3.52
CA VAL A 14 -1.03 -7.50 2.07
C VAL A 14 -1.57 -6.08 1.86
N LEU A 15 -0.80 -5.27 1.13
CA LEU A 15 -1.20 -3.92 0.76
C LEU A 15 -2.05 -3.96 -0.51
N TYR A 16 -3.12 -3.18 -0.50
CA TYR A 16 -3.96 -2.89 -1.64
C TYR A 16 -3.91 -1.41 -1.93
N VAL A 17 -3.76 -1.08 -3.22
CA VAL A 17 -3.88 0.30 -3.70
C VAL A 17 -5.07 0.33 -4.63
N THR A 18 -6.06 1.15 -4.30
CA THR A 18 -7.29 1.31 -5.06
C THR A 18 -7.57 2.77 -5.36
N GLN A 19 -8.29 3.03 -6.44
CA GLN A 19 -8.82 4.35 -6.77
C GLN A 19 -10.26 4.12 -7.24
N ASP A 20 -11.22 4.76 -6.58
CA ASP A 20 -12.65 4.62 -6.91
C ASP A 20 -13.13 3.15 -6.98
N GLY A 21 -12.58 2.29 -6.11
CA GLY A 21 -12.86 0.85 -6.08
C GLY A 21 -12.07 0.03 -7.10
N ARG A 22 -11.42 0.65 -8.08
CA ARG A 22 -10.55 -0.03 -9.05
C ARG A 22 -9.21 -0.42 -8.41
N PRO A 23 -8.78 -1.68 -8.48
CA PRO A 23 -7.46 -2.08 -7.99
C PRO A 23 -6.35 -1.59 -8.93
N LEU A 24 -5.40 -0.85 -8.38
CA LEU A 24 -4.20 -0.38 -9.09
C LEU A 24 -3.00 -1.29 -8.80
N HIS A 25 -2.86 -1.74 -7.55
CA HIS A 25 -1.74 -2.55 -7.09
C HIS A 25 -2.10 -3.45 -5.91
N ARG A 26 -1.42 -4.60 -5.83
CA ARG A 26 -1.45 -5.51 -4.70
C ARG A 26 -0.03 -5.99 -4.42
N ALA A 27 0.43 -5.87 -3.18
CA ALA A 27 1.74 -6.36 -2.77
C ALA A 27 1.66 -7.05 -1.41
N ARG A 28 2.21 -8.26 -1.34
CA ARG A 28 2.53 -8.89 -0.07
C ARG A 28 3.90 -8.39 0.38
N LEU A 29 4.01 -7.88 1.60
CA LEU A 29 5.31 -7.46 2.11
C LEU A 29 6.16 -8.70 2.46
N PRO A 30 7.49 -8.68 2.21
CA PRO A 30 8.39 -9.81 2.47
C PRO A 30 8.75 -9.92 3.96
N LEU A 31 7.79 -9.63 4.84
CA LEU A 31 7.95 -9.59 6.28
C LEU A 31 6.89 -10.46 6.92
N THR A 32 7.28 -11.23 7.93
CA THR A 32 6.33 -11.98 8.77
C THR A 32 5.49 -11.04 9.62
N THR A 33 6.10 -9.97 10.13
CA THR A 33 5.43 -8.92 10.91
C THR A 33 5.98 -7.56 10.53
N ALA A 34 5.09 -6.61 10.21
CA ALA A 34 5.42 -5.20 10.12
C ALA A 34 5.41 -4.59 11.53
N VAL A 35 6.56 -4.12 11.99
CA VAL A 35 6.72 -3.52 13.32
C VAL A 35 6.25 -2.05 13.28
N PRO A 36 5.51 -1.57 14.30
CA PRO A 36 5.08 -0.17 14.37
C PRO A 36 6.23 0.82 14.18
N HIS A 37 5.92 1.94 13.52
CA HIS A 37 6.83 3.05 13.26
C HIS A 37 8.09 2.70 12.44
N ARG A 38 8.30 1.44 12.04
CA ARG A 38 9.35 1.04 11.11
C ARG A 38 8.93 1.32 9.67
N PRO A 39 9.85 1.81 8.83
CA PRO A 39 9.56 2.10 7.44
C PRO A 39 9.27 0.82 6.66
N LEU A 40 8.21 0.87 5.85
CA LEU A 40 7.84 -0.14 4.85
C LEU A 40 7.87 0.53 3.48
N THR A 41 8.34 -0.18 2.47
CA THR A 41 8.41 0.37 1.11
C THR A 41 7.23 -0.12 0.28
N LEU A 42 6.45 0.81 -0.25
CA LEU A 42 5.51 0.57 -1.33
C LEU A 42 6.16 1.01 -2.64
N THR A 43 6.31 0.08 -3.57
CA THR A 43 6.82 0.39 -4.90
C THR A 43 5.93 1.43 -5.60
N ALA A 44 6.53 2.32 -6.39
CA ALA A 44 5.80 3.33 -7.16
C ALA A 44 5.42 2.85 -8.57
N ARG A 45 5.69 1.59 -8.92
CA ARG A 45 5.48 1.07 -10.29
C ARG A 45 4.01 1.05 -10.73
N TRP A 46 3.05 1.33 -9.85
CA TRP A 46 1.63 1.38 -10.16
C TRP A 46 1.11 2.79 -10.45
N THR A 47 1.89 3.84 -10.22
CA THR A 47 1.42 5.24 -10.35
C THR A 47 0.97 5.59 -11.77
N HIS A 48 1.56 4.96 -12.79
CA HIS A 48 1.14 5.10 -14.19
C HIS A 48 -0.30 4.61 -14.45
N ARG A 49 -0.94 3.91 -13.50
CA ARG A 49 -2.32 3.42 -13.60
C ARG A 49 -3.34 4.34 -12.93
N VAL A 50 -2.87 5.37 -12.22
CA VAL A 50 -3.73 6.36 -11.55
C VAL A 50 -4.44 7.17 -12.62
N ASP A 51 -5.73 7.39 -12.42
CA ASP A 51 -6.51 8.31 -13.24
C ASP A 51 -6.36 9.73 -12.68
N PRO A 52 -5.77 10.69 -13.41
CA PRO A 52 -5.64 12.07 -12.95
C PRO A 52 -6.98 12.79 -12.76
N GLY A 53 -8.05 12.34 -13.42
CA GLY A 53 -9.41 12.87 -13.26
C GLY A 53 -10.25 12.11 -12.23
N GLY A 54 -9.73 11.02 -11.68
CA GLY A 54 -10.41 10.19 -10.69
C GLY A 54 -10.32 10.73 -9.26
N GLY A 55 -10.95 10.01 -8.34
CA GLY A 55 -10.91 10.30 -6.92
C GLY A 55 -9.56 9.96 -6.26
N PRO A 56 -9.48 10.08 -4.92
CA PRO A 56 -8.24 9.84 -4.19
C PRO A 56 -7.80 8.37 -4.26
N VAL A 57 -6.50 8.17 -4.38
CA VAL A 57 -5.89 6.85 -4.22
C VAL A 57 -5.91 6.45 -2.75
N ARG A 58 -6.41 5.26 -2.45
CA ARG A 58 -6.45 4.68 -1.10
C ARG A 58 -5.47 3.51 -1.01
N VAL A 59 -4.71 3.50 0.08
CA VAL A 59 -3.83 2.39 0.45
C VAL A 59 -4.44 1.71 1.68
N THR A 60 -4.79 0.44 1.56
CA THR A 60 -5.36 -0.35 2.65
C THR A 60 -4.54 -1.60 2.90
N VAL A 61 -4.74 -2.20 4.07
CA VAL A 61 -4.13 -3.48 4.44
C VAL A 61 -5.22 -4.47 4.82
N ALA A 62 -4.99 -5.74 4.47
CA ALA A 62 -5.78 -6.89 4.92
C ALA A 62 -4.91 -7.80 5.81
#